data_AF-A0A4Q4CN47-F1
#
_entry.id   AF-A0A4Q4CN47-F1
#
_cell.length_a   1.000
_cell.length_b   1.000
_cell.length_c   1.000
_cell.angle_alpha   90.00
_cell.angle_beta   90.00
_cell.angle_gamma   90.00
#
_symmetry.space_group_name_H-M   'P 1'
#
loop_
_entity.id
_entity.type
_entity.pdbx_description
1 polymer ?
#
loop_
_entity_poly.entity_id
_entity_poly.type
_entity_poly.pdbx_seq_one_letter_code
_entity_poly.pdbx_strand_id
1 'polypeptide(L)'
;MAYWRAVPDDEGAIATNRRLYAAALAGRPDGEALWREPFWSAAFISWVMAAAGVDRREFPPSAAHADYVDALIRDALAFPATAPFLPRAPAEMAPRPGDLLCADRGRTPIQDWRQRAADAGRFRPMHCDIVVAAGPGAVEVVGGNVLDSVTRTRFAADPQGYLLPRPAGEPAWFVLFENRLGRLPPWSPGP
;
A
#
# COMPACT_ATOMS: atom_id res chain seq x y z
N MET A 1 -3.60 3.73 17.28
CA MET A 1 -3.11 4.18 15.97
C MET A 1 -1.87 5.03 16.19
N ALA A 2 -0.68 4.51 15.86
CA ALA A 2 0.60 5.20 16.06
C ALA A 2 1.67 4.66 15.09
N TYR A 3 1.26 4.33 13.87
CA TYR A 3 2.15 3.74 12.84
C TYR A 3 3.19 4.74 12.33
N TRP A 4 2.97 6.03 12.58
CA TRP A 4 3.80 7.16 12.18
C TRP A 4 5.26 7.10 12.65
N ARG A 5 5.60 6.29 13.66
CA ARG A 5 7.01 6.07 14.04
C ARG A 5 7.79 5.22 13.04
N ALA A 6 7.10 4.53 12.12
CA ALA A 6 7.74 3.74 11.09
C ALA A 6 8.26 4.59 9.90
N VAL A 7 7.81 5.84 9.80
CA VAL A 7 8.14 6.75 8.68
C VAL A 7 9.13 7.84 9.13
N PRO A 8 9.96 8.37 8.22
CA PRO A 8 10.95 9.40 8.58
C PRO A 8 10.35 10.74 9.02
N ASP A 9 9.20 11.10 8.44
CA ASP A 9 8.43 12.29 8.75
C ASP A 9 6.97 11.88 8.99
N ASP A 10 6.38 12.32 10.10
CA ASP A 10 5.00 12.02 10.47
C ASP A 10 3.98 13.05 9.94
N GLU A 11 4.44 14.04 9.17
CA GLU A 11 3.62 15.14 8.64
C GLU A 11 2.85 15.90 9.74
N GLY A 12 3.37 15.88 10.98
CA GLY A 12 2.71 16.48 12.14
C GLY A 12 1.53 15.68 12.71
N ALA A 13 1.33 14.43 12.25
CA ALA A 13 0.25 13.57 12.68
C ALA A 13 0.23 13.36 14.20
N ILE A 14 1.38 13.08 14.82
CA ILE A 14 1.45 12.81 16.26
C ILE A 14 1.15 14.06 17.06
N ALA A 15 1.71 15.22 16.66
CA ALA A 15 1.46 16.49 17.33
C ALA A 15 -0.03 16.87 17.27
N THR A 16 -0.64 16.74 16.08
CA THR A 16 -2.08 17.01 15.86
C THR A 16 -2.92 16.10 16.74
N ASN A 17 -2.67 14.79 16.72
CA ASN A 17 -3.51 13.84 17.45
C ASN A 17 -3.34 13.92 18.97
N ARG A 18 -2.19 14.38 19.49
CA ARG A 18 -2.05 14.72 20.92
C ARG A 18 -2.96 15.88 21.33
N ARG A 19 -3.08 16.91 20.49
CA ARG A 19 -4.00 18.03 20.74
C ARG A 19 -5.46 17.59 20.66
N LEU A 20 -5.81 16.76 19.66
CA LEU A 20 -7.16 16.22 19.51
C LEU A 20 -7.52 15.30 20.69
N TYR A 21 -6.56 14.53 21.20
CA TYR A 21 -6.76 13.69 22.39
C TYR A 21 -7.09 14.52 23.63
N ALA A 22 -6.35 15.62 23.86
CA ALA A 22 -6.66 16.55 24.94
C ALA A 22 -8.04 17.23 24.75
N ALA A 23 -8.44 17.53 23.51
CA ALA A 23 -9.76 18.04 23.20
C ALA A 23 -10.87 17.03 23.54
N ALA A 24 -10.67 15.75 23.18
CA ALA A 24 -11.60 14.68 23.48
C ALA A 24 -11.80 14.48 24.99
N LEU A 25 -10.71 14.49 25.78
CA LEU A 25 -10.78 14.41 27.23
C LEU A 25 -11.54 15.58 27.87
N ALA A 26 -11.46 16.77 27.26
CA ALA A 26 -12.17 17.96 27.71
C ALA A 26 -13.61 18.07 27.18
N GLY A 27 -14.12 17.06 26.45
CA GLY A 27 -15.46 17.08 25.86
C GLY A 27 -15.63 18.14 24.75
N ARG A 28 -14.55 18.56 24.09
CA ARG A 28 -14.60 19.55 23.01
C ARG A 28 -14.89 18.88 21.66
N PRO A 29 -15.68 19.50 20.77
CA PRO A 29 -16.05 18.92 19.47
C PRO A 29 -14.86 18.50 18.61
N ASP A 30 -13.75 19.25 18.65
CA ASP A 30 -12.52 18.91 17.91
C ASP A 30 -12.04 17.47 18.17
N GLY A 31 -12.32 16.92 19.37
CA GLY A 31 -11.91 15.58 19.75
C GLY A 31 -12.50 14.46 18.88
N GLU A 32 -13.61 14.71 18.18
CA GLU A 32 -14.24 13.72 17.29
C GLU A 32 -13.38 13.35 16.07
N ALA A 33 -12.45 14.24 15.70
CA ALA A 33 -11.52 14.03 14.59
C ALA A 33 -10.27 13.22 14.97
N LEU A 34 -10.15 12.79 16.23
CA LEU A 34 -9.00 12.05 16.73
C LEU A 34 -8.72 10.81 15.86
N TRP A 35 -7.50 10.75 15.33
CA TRP A 35 -6.93 9.72 14.45
C TRP A 35 -7.60 9.54 13.08
N ARG A 36 -8.46 10.46 12.65
CA ARG A 36 -9.03 10.45 11.28
C ARG A 36 -8.08 11.05 10.26
N GLU A 37 -7.36 12.09 10.66
CA GLU A 37 -6.39 12.81 9.82
C GLU A 37 -5.07 13.08 10.56
N PRO A 38 -3.94 13.20 9.85
CA PRO A 38 -3.78 12.82 8.44
C PRO A 38 -4.04 11.32 8.21
N PHE A 39 -4.40 10.93 7.00
CA PHE A 39 -4.66 9.53 6.67
C PHE A 39 -3.44 8.63 6.92
N TRP A 40 -3.60 7.57 7.73
CA TRP A 40 -2.48 6.76 8.21
C TRP A 40 -2.24 5.45 7.42
N SER A 41 -2.86 5.28 6.25
CA SER A 41 -2.78 4.03 5.47
C SER A 41 -1.35 3.70 5.01
N ALA A 42 -0.60 4.67 4.49
CA ALA A 42 0.78 4.46 4.06
C ALA A 42 1.75 4.24 5.24
N ALA A 43 1.54 4.97 6.34
CA ALA A 43 2.28 4.75 7.58
C ALA A 43 2.04 3.34 8.16
N PHE A 44 0.80 2.83 8.06
CA PHE A 44 0.47 1.46 8.45
C PHE A 44 1.22 0.42 7.61
N ILE A 45 1.19 0.53 6.27
CA ILE A 45 1.93 -0.39 5.39
C ILE A 45 3.43 -0.32 5.67
N SER A 46 3.97 0.89 5.82
CA SER A 46 5.39 1.10 6.19
C SER A 46 5.74 0.45 7.53
N TRP A 47 4.86 0.53 8.52
CA TRP A 47 5.03 -0.14 9.81
C TRP A 47 4.99 -1.66 9.68
N VAL A 48 4.07 -2.22 8.89
CA VAL A 48 4.00 -3.68 8.66
C VAL A 48 5.29 -4.19 8.00
N MET A 49 5.79 -3.50 6.97
CA MET A 49 7.03 -3.87 6.29
C MET A 49 8.23 -3.83 7.24
N ALA A 50 8.39 -2.74 7.99
CA ALA A 50 9.46 -2.61 8.97
C ALA A 50 9.37 -3.66 10.08
N ALA A 51 8.16 -3.94 10.59
CA ALA A 51 7.92 -4.94 11.64
C ALA A 51 8.17 -6.38 11.15
N ALA A 52 7.96 -6.64 9.85
CA ALA A 52 8.30 -7.90 9.21
C ALA A 52 9.81 -8.07 8.93
N GLY A 53 10.64 -7.06 9.24
CA GLY A 53 12.08 -7.09 9.04
C GLY A 53 12.53 -6.76 7.61
N VAL A 54 11.66 -6.18 6.78
CA VAL A 54 12.03 -5.72 5.43
C VAL A 54 12.95 -4.52 5.56
N ASP A 55 14.10 -4.54 4.88
CA ASP A 55 15.07 -3.46 4.97
C ASP A 55 14.55 -2.18 4.28
N ARG A 56 14.95 -1.01 4.77
CA ARG A 56 14.57 0.28 4.20
C ARG A 56 15.02 0.46 2.75
N ARG A 57 16.08 -0.25 2.33
CA ARG A 57 16.54 -0.30 0.94
C ARG A 57 15.58 -1.08 0.04
N GLU A 58 14.94 -2.12 0.57
CA GLU A 58 14.01 -2.99 -0.14
C GLU A 58 12.60 -2.38 -0.18
N PHE A 59 12.17 -1.75 0.91
CA PHE A 59 10.94 -0.99 0.99
C PHE A 59 11.18 0.31 1.78
N PRO A 60 11.30 1.47 1.11
CA PRO A 60 11.51 2.74 1.81
C PRO A 60 10.20 3.19 2.47
N PRO A 61 10.14 3.31 3.80
CA PRO A 61 8.91 3.71 4.48
C PRO A 61 8.57 5.18 4.17
N SER A 62 7.28 5.46 3.96
CA SER A 62 6.76 6.82 3.76
C SER A 62 5.36 7.00 4.34
N ALA A 63 5.05 8.24 4.75
CA ALA A 63 3.73 8.72 5.10
C ALA A 63 2.78 8.80 3.89
N ALA A 64 3.30 8.74 2.65
CA ALA A 64 2.52 8.76 1.42
C ALA A 64 2.74 7.50 0.57
N HIS A 65 1.64 6.92 0.06
CA HIS A 65 1.68 5.76 -0.84
C HIS A 65 2.48 6.03 -2.11
N ALA A 66 2.32 7.24 -2.67
CA ALA A 66 2.96 7.68 -3.91
C ALA A 66 4.50 7.54 -3.87
N ASP A 67 5.12 7.82 -2.72
CA ASP A 67 6.58 7.85 -2.60
C ASP A 67 7.20 6.47 -2.68
N TYR A 68 6.68 5.51 -1.90
CA TYR A 68 7.22 4.15 -1.96
C TYR A 68 6.82 3.47 -3.26
N VAL A 69 5.64 3.75 -3.83
CA VAL A 69 5.26 3.25 -5.16
C VAL A 69 6.28 3.68 -6.22
N ASP A 70 6.67 4.96 -6.21
CA ASP A 70 7.70 5.49 -7.13
C ASP A 70 9.06 4.84 -6.87
N ALA A 71 9.43 4.65 -5.60
CA ALA A 71 10.70 4.03 -5.25
C ALA A 71 10.77 2.57 -5.71
N LEU A 72 9.70 1.79 -5.52
CA LEU A 72 9.63 0.39 -5.95
C LEU A 72 9.63 0.26 -7.47
N ILE A 73 8.87 1.10 -8.18
CA ILE A 73 8.89 1.14 -9.66
C ILE A 73 10.28 1.50 -10.17
N ARG A 74 10.92 2.52 -9.60
CA ARG A 74 12.27 2.95 -9.97
C ARG A 74 13.31 1.84 -9.74
N ASP A 75 13.25 1.15 -8.60
CA ASP A 75 14.17 0.04 -8.31
C ASP A 75 13.97 -1.12 -9.28
N ALA A 76 12.72 -1.49 -9.58
CA ALA A 76 12.39 -2.52 -10.57
C ALA A 76 12.84 -2.17 -11.99
N LEU A 77 12.74 -0.90 -12.41
CA LEU A 77 13.23 -0.46 -13.71
C LEU A 77 14.75 -0.50 -13.80
N ALA A 78 15.45 -0.14 -12.72
CA ALA A 78 16.92 -0.15 -12.68
C ALA A 78 17.50 -1.57 -12.54
N PHE A 79 16.84 -2.43 -11.76
CA PHE A 79 17.35 -3.75 -11.37
C PHE A 79 16.26 -4.84 -11.47
N PRO A 80 15.68 -5.10 -12.66
CA PRO A 80 14.52 -5.98 -12.80
C PRO A 80 14.77 -7.41 -12.34
N ALA A 81 16.01 -7.90 -12.42
CA ALA A 81 16.40 -9.24 -11.97
C ALA A 81 16.45 -9.39 -10.44
N THR A 82 16.65 -8.28 -9.70
CA THR A 82 16.96 -8.32 -8.26
C THR A 82 16.09 -7.39 -7.41
N ALA A 83 15.15 -6.64 -7.99
CA ALA A 83 14.25 -5.79 -7.22
C ALA A 83 13.34 -6.62 -6.28
N PRO A 84 13.28 -6.33 -4.97
CA PRO A 84 12.46 -7.09 -4.02
C PRO A 84 10.97 -7.09 -4.37
N PHE A 85 10.49 -6.01 -4.98
CA PHE A 85 9.12 -5.87 -5.46
C PHE A 85 9.13 -5.56 -6.96
N LEU A 86 8.45 -6.39 -7.76
CA LEU A 86 8.37 -6.19 -9.21
C LEU A 86 6.96 -5.72 -9.59
N PRO A 87 6.79 -4.55 -10.24
CA PRO A 87 5.48 -4.07 -10.62
C PRO A 87 4.92 -4.91 -11.77
N ARG A 88 3.66 -5.28 -11.63
CA ARG A 88 2.86 -5.96 -12.64
C ARG A 88 1.57 -5.20 -12.85
N ALA A 89 1.08 -5.18 -14.08
CA ALA A 89 -0.30 -4.74 -14.28
C ALA A 89 -1.24 -5.74 -13.56
N PRO A 90 -2.37 -5.30 -12.98
CA PRO A 90 -3.25 -6.20 -12.21
C PRO A 90 -3.74 -7.44 -12.97
N ALA A 91 -3.78 -7.39 -14.30
CA ALA A 91 -4.16 -8.50 -15.18
C ALA A 91 -2.99 -9.40 -15.62
N GLU A 92 -1.74 -9.03 -15.35
CA GLU A 92 -0.55 -9.80 -15.78
C GLU A 92 -0.32 -11.05 -14.92
N MET A 93 -0.77 -11.04 -13.66
CA MET A 93 -0.62 -12.18 -12.76
C MET A 93 -1.74 -12.25 -11.71
N ALA A 94 -2.07 -13.46 -11.26
CA ALA A 94 -2.89 -13.66 -10.08
C ALA A 94 -2.13 -13.22 -8.81
N PRO A 95 -2.72 -12.41 -7.91
CA PRO A 95 -2.07 -12.01 -6.66
C PRO A 95 -1.71 -13.20 -5.77
N ARG A 96 -0.67 -13.04 -4.96
CA ARG A 96 -0.23 -14.02 -3.96
C ARG A 96 -0.11 -13.35 -2.58
N PRO A 97 -0.25 -14.12 -1.48
CA PRO A 97 0.02 -13.60 -0.14
C PRO A 97 1.40 -12.94 -0.06
N GLY A 98 1.43 -11.73 0.50
CA GLY A 98 2.62 -10.89 0.62
C GLY A 98 2.80 -9.87 -0.50
N ASP A 99 2.06 -9.96 -1.61
CA ASP A 99 2.07 -8.93 -2.67
C ASP A 99 1.41 -7.63 -2.17
N LEU A 100 1.75 -6.50 -2.79
CA LEU A 100 1.07 -5.21 -2.54
C LEU A 100 0.16 -4.86 -3.71
N LEU A 101 -1.13 -4.67 -3.43
CA LEU A 101 -2.11 -4.24 -4.42
C LEU A 101 -2.39 -2.75 -4.24
N CYS A 102 -2.14 -1.94 -5.26
CA CYS A 102 -2.35 -0.49 -5.19
C CYS A 102 -3.39 0.01 -6.18
N ALA A 103 -4.22 0.93 -5.71
CA ALA A 103 -5.24 1.64 -6.46
C ALA A 103 -4.98 3.14 -6.53
N ASP A 104 -5.30 3.74 -7.67
CA ASP A 104 -5.33 5.18 -7.85
C ASP A 104 -6.69 5.72 -7.39
N ARG A 105 -6.66 6.75 -6.56
CA ARG A 105 -7.85 7.45 -6.03
C ARG A 105 -8.03 8.83 -6.65
N GLY A 106 -7.27 9.16 -7.69
CA GLY A 106 -7.37 10.41 -8.42
C GLY A 106 -8.63 10.47 -9.29
N ARG A 107 -9.06 11.69 -9.61
CA ARG A 107 -10.22 11.96 -10.47
C ARG A 107 -10.09 11.38 -11.88
N THR A 108 -8.86 11.35 -12.39
CA THR A 108 -8.49 10.67 -13.63
C THR A 108 -7.54 9.54 -13.23
N PRO A 109 -8.08 8.32 -13.05
CA PRO A 109 -7.29 7.20 -12.55
C PRO A 109 -6.38 6.65 -13.65
N ILE A 110 -5.15 6.33 -13.28
CA ILE A 110 -4.29 5.45 -14.07
C ILE A 110 -4.71 3.99 -13.87
N GLN A 111 -4.41 3.15 -14.85
CA GLN A 111 -4.79 1.73 -14.88
C GLN A 111 -3.57 0.81 -15.01
N ASP A 112 -2.37 1.38 -15.23
CA ASP A 112 -1.13 0.62 -15.38
C ASP A 112 0.03 1.35 -14.69
N TRP A 113 0.91 0.60 -14.05
CA TRP A 113 2.10 1.10 -13.36
C TRP A 113 3.04 1.86 -14.29
N ARG A 114 3.06 1.56 -15.59
CA ARG A 114 3.85 2.29 -16.60
C ARG A 114 3.39 3.75 -16.74
N GLN A 115 2.08 4.00 -16.56
CA GLN A 115 1.55 5.36 -16.50
C GLN A 115 2.03 6.06 -15.23
N ARG A 116 2.11 5.33 -14.10
CA ARG A 116 2.73 5.87 -12.88
C ARG A 116 4.21 6.20 -13.10
N ALA A 117 4.96 5.32 -13.78
CA ALA A 117 6.37 5.53 -14.07
C ALA A 117 6.62 6.82 -14.88
N ALA A 118 5.76 7.12 -15.86
CA ALA A 118 5.82 8.36 -16.64
C ALA A 118 5.50 9.63 -15.81
N ASP A 119 4.81 9.45 -14.68
CA ASP A 119 4.31 10.51 -13.80
C ASP A 119 5.08 10.58 -12.47
N ALA A 120 6.20 9.87 -12.36
CA ALA A 120 6.97 9.74 -11.13
C ALA A 120 7.37 11.09 -10.53
N GLY A 121 7.34 11.19 -9.20
CA GLY A 121 7.62 12.42 -8.45
C GLY A 121 6.45 13.40 -8.37
N ARG A 122 5.35 13.17 -9.11
CA ARG A 122 4.11 13.94 -8.93
C ARG A 122 3.23 13.29 -7.87
N PHE A 123 2.77 14.10 -6.92
CA PHE A 123 1.80 13.64 -5.92
C PHE A 123 0.54 13.10 -6.61
N ARG A 124 0.07 11.95 -6.15
CA ARG A 124 -1.17 11.33 -6.60
C ARG A 124 -1.81 10.62 -5.41
N PRO A 125 -3.12 10.85 -5.16
CA PRO A 125 -3.82 10.12 -4.11
C PRO A 125 -3.89 8.65 -4.48
N MET A 126 -3.38 7.80 -3.62
CA MET A 126 -3.28 6.35 -3.82
C MET A 126 -3.65 5.62 -2.56
N HIS A 127 -3.96 4.33 -2.71
CA HIS A 127 -4.12 3.42 -1.60
C HIS A 127 -3.47 2.09 -1.95
N CYS A 128 -2.78 1.47 -1.01
CA CYS A 128 -2.18 0.16 -1.17
C CYS A 128 -2.54 -0.72 0.01
N ASP A 129 -2.84 -1.98 -0.29
CA ASP A 129 -3.15 -3.03 0.67
C ASP A 129 -2.18 -4.20 0.50
N ILE A 130 -1.99 -4.98 1.58
CA ILE A 130 -1.20 -6.22 1.55
C ILE A 130 -2.15 -7.38 1.24
N VAL A 131 -1.83 -8.17 0.22
CA VAL A 131 -2.56 -9.41 -0.06
C VAL A 131 -2.26 -10.42 1.03
N VAL A 132 -3.30 -10.96 1.68
CA VAL A 132 -3.16 -11.94 2.79
C VAL A 132 -3.66 -13.34 2.40
N ALA A 133 -4.57 -13.42 1.43
CA ALA A 133 -5.01 -14.67 0.82
C ALA A 133 -5.43 -14.41 -0.63
N ALA A 134 -5.22 -15.38 -1.51
CA ALA A 134 -5.63 -15.29 -2.90
C ALA A 134 -5.90 -16.67 -3.48
N GLY A 135 -6.91 -16.78 -4.34
CA GLY A 135 -7.27 -18.01 -5.01
C GLY A 135 -8.54 -17.87 -5.85
N PRO A 136 -9.07 -18.98 -6.38
CA PRO A 136 -10.29 -18.97 -7.17
C PRO A 136 -11.45 -18.28 -6.45
N GLY A 137 -12.10 -17.33 -7.12
CA GLY A 137 -13.28 -16.63 -6.60
C GLY A 137 -13.00 -15.43 -5.69
N ALA A 138 -11.84 -15.35 -5.01
CA ALA A 138 -11.52 -14.20 -4.18
C ALA A 138 -10.03 -13.94 -3.93
N VAL A 139 -9.71 -12.65 -3.81
CA VAL A 139 -8.46 -12.12 -3.26
C VAL A 139 -8.79 -11.31 -2.02
N GLU A 140 -8.05 -11.51 -0.95
CA GLU A 140 -8.25 -10.86 0.33
C GLU A 140 -7.02 -10.03 0.68
N VAL A 141 -7.27 -8.78 1.04
CA VAL A 141 -6.22 -7.81 1.34
C VAL A 141 -6.45 -7.17 2.71
N VAL A 142 -5.39 -6.70 3.34
CA VAL A 142 -5.45 -5.92 4.58
C VAL A 142 -4.84 -4.54 4.34
N GLY A 143 -5.64 -3.52 4.66
CA GLY A 143 -5.33 -2.11 4.52
C GLY A 143 -5.45 -1.35 5.84
N GLY A 144 -4.72 -0.26 5.95
CA GLY A 144 -4.88 0.71 7.03
C GLY A 144 -5.77 1.87 6.61
N ASN A 145 -6.42 2.52 7.56
CA ASN A 145 -7.26 3.69 7.37
C ASN A 145 -8.36 3.54 6.31
N VAL A 146 -8.91 2.33 6.20
CA VAL A 146 -10.11 2.07 5.41
C VAL A 146 -11.28 2.22 6.37
N LEU A 147 -12.04 3.30 6.21
CA LEU A 147 -13.10 3.70 7.15
C LEU A 147 -12.56 3.88 8.59
N ASP A 148 -11.41 4.56 8.72
CA ASP A 148 -10.73 4.81 10.00
C ASP A 148 -10.34 3.53 10.78
N SER A 149 -10.14 2.41 10.08
CA SER A 149 -9.80 1.11 10.68
C SER A 149 -8.72 0.34 9.90
N VAL A 150 -8.16 -0.70 10.54
CA VAL A 150 -7.42 -1.77 9.86
C VAL A 150 -8.47 -2.75 9.35
N THR A 151 -8.56 -2.91 8.04
CA THR A 151 -9.71 -3.59 7.41
C THR A 151 -9.22 -4.68 6.48
N ARG A 152 -9.84 -5.85 6.59
CA ARG A 152 -9.72 -6.93 5.61
C ARG A 152 -10.80 -6.74 4.55
N THR A 153 -10.38 -6.56 3.30
CA THR A 153 -11.28 -6.40 2.15
C THR A 153 -11.20 -7.63 1.27
N ARG A 154 -12.36 -8.14 0.84
CA ARG A 154 -12.46 -9.28 -0.08
C ARG A 154 -12.89 -8.79 -1.46
N PHE A 155 -12.04 -8.98 -2.45
CA PHE A 155 -12.30 -8.68 -3.84
C PHE A 155 -12.62 -9.96 -4.63
N ALA A 156 -13.48 -9.85 -5.62
CA ALA A 156 -13.83 -10.97 -6.48
C ALA A 156 -12.67 -11.33 -7.41
N ALA A 157 -12.47 -12.62 -7.61
CA ALA A 157 -11.47 -13.16 -8.53
C ALA A 157 -12.11 -14.20 -9.47
N ASP A 158 -11.48 -14.42 -10.62
CA ASP A 158 -11.89 -15.47 -11.56
C ASP A 158 -11.50 -16.88 -11.04
N PRO A 159 -11.87 -17.97 -11.73
CA PRO A 159 -11.49 -19.33 -11.34
C PRO A 159 -9.98 -19.59 -11.33
N GLN A 160 -9.17 -18.75 -11.97
CA GLN A 160 -7.72 -18.83 -12.01
C GLN A 160 -7.06 -17.96 -10.91
N GLY A 161 -7.85 -17.18 -10.17
CA GLY A 161 -7.39 -16.31 -9.09
C GLY A 161 -6.99 -14.90 -9.52
N TYR A 162 -7.25 -14.50 -10.77
CA TYR A 162 -7.04 -13.12 -11.23
C TYR A 162 -8.13 -12.21 -10.68
N LEU A 163 -7.77 -11.00 -10.28
CA LEU A 163 -8.72 -9.98 -9.84
C LEU A 163 -9.70 -9.64 -10.96
N LEU A 164 -11.00 -9.67 -10.65
CA LEU A 164 -12.02 -9.18 -11.58
C LEU A 164 -12.03 -7.65 -11.60
N PRO A 165 -12.33 -7.00 -12.74
CA PRO A 165 -12.37 -5.54 -12.85
C PRO A 165 -13.22 -4.88 -11.77
N ARG A 166 -12.75 -3.75 -11.25
CA ARG A 166 -13.52 -2.92 -10.31
C ARG A 166 -14.74 -2.30 -11.01
N PRO A 167 -15.88 -2.16 -10.31
CA PRO A 167 -17.02 -1.41 -10.82
C PRO A 167 -16.64 0.02 -11.24
N ALA A 168 -17.39 0.60 -12.18
CA ALA A 168 -17.19 1.99 -12.57
C ALA A 168 -17.37 2.93 -11.36
N GLY A 169 -16.46 3.90 -11.22
CA GLY A 169 -16.47 4.86 -10.11
C GLY A 169 -15.70 4.42 -8.86
N GLU A 170 -15.29 3.15 -8.79
CA GLU A 170 -14.39 2.67 -7.74
C GLU A 170 -12.92 2.95 -8.09
N PRO A 171 -12.03 3.08 -7.09
CA PRO A 171 -10.59 3.21 -7.33
C PRO A 171 -10.06 2.09 -8.22
N ALA A 172 -9.35 2.45 -9.28
CA ALA A 172 -8.79 1.50 -10.23
C ALA A 172 -7.46 0.96 -9.71
N TRP A 173 -7.31 -0.36 -9.68
CA TRP A 173 -5.99 -0.94 -9.49
C TRP A 173 -5.13 -0.64 -10.70
N PHE A 174 -3.91 -0.20 -10.45
CA PHE A 174 -2.95 0.12 -11.51
C PHE A 174 -1.67 -0.69 -11.38
N VAL A 175 -1.39 -1.23 -10.20
CA VAL A 175 -0.20 -2.05 -9.96
C VAL A 175 -0.47 -3.11 -8.91
N LEU A 176 0.02 -4.31 -9.18
CA LEU A 176 0.31 -5.33 -8.20
C LEU A 176 1.84 -5.43 -8.11
N PHE A 177 2.41 -5.13 -6.95
CA PHE A 177 3.83 -5.40 -6.72
C PHE A 177 3.98 -6.84 -6.28
N GLU A 178 4.54 -7.64 -7.19
CA GLU A 178 4.97 -9.01 -6.92
C GLU A 178 6.06 -8.99 -5.86
N ASN A 179 5.78 -9.53 -4.67
CA ASN A 179 6.76 -9.66 -3.61
C ASN A 179 7.69 -10.85 -3.90
N ARG A 180 8.98 -10.54 -4.03
CA ARG A 180 10.07 -11.49 -4.29
C ARG A 180 11.04 -11.61 -3.11
N LEU A 181 10.76 -10.97 -1.97
CA LEU A 181 11.55 -11.15 -0.74
C LEU A 181 11.64 -12.64 -0.39
N GLY A 182 12.85 -13.10 -0.06
CA GLY A 182 13.14 -14.52 0.20
C GLY A 182 13.09 -15.44 -1.03
N ARG A 183 12.88 -14.90 -2.25
CA ARG A 183 12.93 -15.63 -3.53
C ARG A 183 14.08 -15.16 -4.43
N LEU A 184 14.83 -14.15 -4.00
CA LEU A 184 15.99 -13.61 -4.69
C LEU A 184 17.28 -14.20 -4.09
N PRO A 185 18.36 -14.33 -4.88
CA PRO A 185 19.65 -14.81 -4.38
C PRO A 185 20.10 -14.07 -3.11
N PRO A 186 20.71 -14.75 -2.12
CA PRO A 186 21.09 -16.17 -2.13
C PRO A 186 19.94 -17.15 -1.84
N TRP A 187 18.73 -16.64 -1.57
CA TRP A 187 17.54 -17.41 -1.26
C TRP A 187 16.82 -17.80 -2.56
N SER A 188 17.40 -18.73 -3.31
CA SER A 188 16.65 -19.42 -4.36
C SER A 188 15.84 -20.55 -3.70
N PRO A 189 14.50 -20.60 -3.82
CA PRO A 189 13.82 -21.84 -3.54
C PRO A 189 14.50 -22.92 -4.40
N GLY A 190 14.98 -23.98 -3.75
CA GLY A 190 15.49 -25.14 -4.48
C GLY A 190 14.43 -25.67 -5.46
N PRO A 191 14.85 -26.45 -6.47
CA PRO A 191 13.95 -26.98 -7.50
C PRO A 191 12.75 -27.73 -6.91
#